data_AF-A0A150MWW0-F1
#
_entry.id   AF-A0A150MWW0-F1
#
_cell.length_a   1.000
_cell.length_b   1.000
_cell.length_c   1.000
_cell.angle_alpha   90.00
_cell.angle_beta   90.00
_cell.angle_gamma   90.00
#
_symmetry.space_group_name_H-M   'P 1'
#
loop_
_entity.id
_entity.type
_entity.pdbx_description
1 polymer ?
#
loop_
_entity_poly.entity_id
_entity_poly.type
_entity_poly.pdbx_seq_one_letter_code
_entity_poly.pdbx_strand_id
1 'polypeptide(L)'
;MEIRKQLEELQQWQGDDRSEQIAILQENQQYIEVNENVYYDEQEDRQAMERYYRRVPVDGDGLTLFVMYHRLVSRTHKRRLPYFFSKDEYLYTWVDLYPDGSVRSIYSGERKDPKILIIQDYDTMKKRHDEFRKLLKKAREWEQIEIRRIKKSNSNGSLTLNMSFRNRGLEQESR
;
A
#
# COMPACT_ATOMS: atom_id res chain seq x y z
N MET A 1 -9.78 -16.06 5.43
CA MET A 1 -9.73 -16.28 3.98
C MET A 1 -9.02 -15.10 3.29
N GLU A 2 -9.40 -13.86 3.62
CA GLU A 2 -8.79 -12.60 3.12
C GLU A 2 -7.26 -12.52 3.21
N ILE A 3 -6.67 -12.84 4.37
CA ILE A 3 -5.22 -12.69 4.59
C ILE A 3 -4.38 -13.62 3.70
N ARG A 4 -4.89 -14.80 3.32
CA ARG A 4 -4.15 -15.72 2.43
C ARG A 4 -4.18 -15.21 0.99
N LYS A 5 -5.33 -14.70 0.54
CA LYS A 5 -5.50 -14.07 -0.77
C LYS A 5 -4.59 -12.84 -0.92
N GLN A 6 -4.56 -11.97 0.10
CA GLN A 6 -3.65 -10.82 0.15
C GLN A 6 -2.17 -11.24 0.14
N LEU A 7 -1.83 -12.40 0.72
CA LEU A 7 -0.47 -12.92 0.72
C LEU A 7 -0.05 -13.48 -0.64
N GLU A 8 -0.96 -14.16 -1.34
CA GLU A 8 -0.76 -14.68 -2.70
C GLU A 8 -0.66 -13.54 -3.72
N GLU A 9 -1.54 -12.54 -3.62
CA GLU A 9 -1.48 -11.30 -4.43
C GLU A 9 -0.12 -10.61 -4.25
N LEU A 10 0.38 -10.47 -3.02
CA LEU A 10 1.70 -9.89 -2.75
C LEU A 10 2.89 -10.72 -3.27
N GLN A 11 2.76 -12.04 -3.39
CA GLN A 11 3.82 -12.90 -3.93
C GLN A 11 3.89 -12.82 -5.45
N GLN A 12 2.75 -12.68 -6.12
CA GLN A 12 2.67 -12.57 -7.57
C GLN A 12 3.30 -11.26 -8.09
N TRP A 13 3.29 -10.20 -7.27
CA TRP A 13 3.88 -8.89 -7.56
C TRP A 13 5.42 -8.83 -7.56
N GLN A 14 6.13 -9.90 -7.19
CA GLN A 14 7.59 -9.80 -6.93
C GLN A 14 8.51 -10.18 -8.10
N GLY A 15 8.05 -10.75 -9.21
CA GLY A 15 8.95 -11.31 -10.24
C GLY A 15 9.10 -10.49 -11.52
N ASP A 16 7.97 -10.31 -12.22
CA ASP A 16 7.94 -9.84 -13.60
C ASP A 16 7.83 -8.31 -13.74
N ASP A 17 7.21 -7.67 -12.76
CA ASP A 17 6.85 -6.24 -12.76
C ASP A 17 8.05 -5.28 -12.90
N ARG A 18 9.16 -5.52 -12.17
CA ARG A 18 10.32 -4.61 -12.20
C ARG A 18 10.97 -4.52 -13.59
N SER A 19 11.08 -5.65 -14.30
CA SER A 19 11.72 -5.66 -15.62
C SER A 19 10.84 -4.95 -16.65
N GLU A 20 9.52 -5.09 -16.52
CA GLU A 20 8.52 -4.36 -17.30
C GLU A 20 8.59 -2.86 -17.03
N GLN A 21 8.62 -2.42 -15.77
CA GLN A 21 8.79 -1.01 -15.41
C GLN A 21 10.06 -0.39 -15.99
N ILE A 22 11.18 -1.14 -15.96
CA ILE A 22 12.45 -0.67 -16.55
C ILE A 22 12.33 -0.56 -18.07
N ALA A 23 11.64 -1.48 -18.73
CA ALA A 23 11.41 -1.41 -20.17
C ALA A 23 10.54 -0.20 -20.54
N ILE A 24 9.45 0.04 -19.80
CA ILE A 24 8.57 1.22 -19.96
C ILE A 24 9.36 2.51 -19.73
N LEU A 25 10.19 2.56 -18.68
CA LEU A 25 11.07 3.70 -18.42
C LEU A 25 11.99 3.98 -19.63
N GLN A 26 12.60 2.94 -20.20
CA GLN A 26 13.50 3.10 -21.35
C GLN A 26 12.75 3.61 -22.58
N GLU A 27 11.56 3.09 -22.85
CA GLU A 27 10.70 3.56 -23.94
C GLU A 27 10.33 5.04 -23.75
N ASN A 28 9.92 5.43 -22.55
CA ASN A 28 9.56 6.80 -22.24
C ASN A 28 10.75 7.76 -22.31
N GLN A 29 11.94 7.33 -21.87
CA GLN A 29 13.17 8.11 -22.02
C GLN A 29 13.50 8.35 -23.49
N GLN A 30 13.41 7.31 -24.33
CA GLN A 30 13.59 7.44 -25.78
C GLN A 30 12.53 8.36 -26.40
N TYR A 31 11.29 8.28 -25.94
CA TYR A 31 10.19 9.11 -26.44
C TYR A 31 10.42 10.60 -26.14
N ILE A 32 10.92 10.92 -24.93
CA ILE A 32 11.32 12.28 -24.55
C ILE A 32 12.54 12.76 -25.35
N GLU A 33 13.57 11.92 -25.52
CA GLU A 33 14.78 12.26 -26.28
C GLU A 33 14.48 12.62 -27.74
N VAL A 34 13.53 11.92 -28.37
CA VAL A 34 13.17 12.14 -29.78
C VAL A 34 12.22 13.33 -29.95
N ASN A 35 11.54 13.76 -28.89
CA ASN A 35 10.55 14.84 -28.95
C ASN A 35 10.49 15.64 -27.63
N GLU A 36 11.16 16.78 -27.57
CA GLU A 36 11.12 17.63 -26.36
C GLU A 36 9.70 18.12 -26.01
N ASN A 37 8.83 18.32 -27.01
CA ASN A 37 7.45 18.78 -26.80
C ASN A 37 6.52 17.67 -26.26
N VAL A 38 6.97 16.41 -26.27
CA VAL A 38 6.22 15.28 -25.70
C VAL A 38 6.16 15.35 -24.18
N TYR A 39 7.22 15.88 -23.55
CA TYR A 39 7.26 16.01 -22.12
C TYR A 39 6.36 17.17 -21.63
N TYR A 40 6.41 18.31 -22.33
CA TYR A 40 5.58 19.47 -22.02
C TYR A 40 5.33 20.35 -23.25
N ASP A 41 4.05 20.51 -23.61
CA ASP A 41 3.60 21.51 -24.58
C ASP A 41 2.94 22.67 -23.84
N GLU A 42 3.63 23.81 -23.79
CA GLU A 42 3.17 25.01 -23.08
C GLU A 42 1.84 25.56 -23.65
N GLN A 43 1.65 25.46 -24.97
CA GLN A 43 0.46 25.98 -25.61
C GLN A 43 -0.75 25.09 -25.32
N GLU A 44 -0.59 23.77 -25.40
CA GLU A 44 -1.63 22.82 -25.05
C GLU A 44 -1.99 22.91 -23.56
N ASP A 45 -0.98 22.98 -22.69
CA ASP A 45 -1.15 23.11 -21.25
C ASP A 45 -1.94 24.38 -20.87
N ARG A 46 -1.58 25.53 -21.47
CA ARG A 46 -2.31 26.78 -21.25
C ARG A 46 -3.78 26.66 -21.64
N GLN A 47 -4.07 26.07 -22.79
CA GLN A 47 -5.45 25.85 -23.21
C GLN A 47 -6.17 24.84 -22.30
N ALA A 48 -5.49 23.80 -21.82
CA ALA A 48 -6.03 22.83 -20.89
C ALA A 48 -6.37 23.48 -19.54
N MET A 49 -5.48 24.30 -19.01
CA MET A 49 -5.68 25.11 -17.80
C MET A 49 -6.90 26.02 -17.93
N GLU A 50 -6.96 26.82 -19.00
CA GLU A 50 -8.10 27.71 -19.27
C GLU A 50 -9.41 26.92 -19.30
N ARG A 51 -9.44 25.80 -20.04
CA ARG A 51 -10.63 24.94 -20.12
C ARG A 51 -11.02 24.35 -18.77
N TYR A 52 -10.05 23.90 -17.99
CA TYR A 52 -10.24 23.23 -16.70
C TYR A 52 -10.77 24.19 -15.63
N TYR A 53 -10.20 25.39 -15.53
CA TYR A 53 -10.55 26.39 -14.52
C TYR A 53 -11.65 27.37 -14.94
N ARG A 54 -12.08 27.41 -16.21
CA ARG A 54 -13.09 28.34 -16.76
C ARG A 54 -14.37 28.58 -15.94
N ARG A 55 -14.78 27.62 -15.10
CA ARG A 55 -16.01 27.70 -14.28
C ARG A 55 -15.73 27.93 -12.79
N VAL A 56 -14.50 28.20 -12.41
CA VAL A 56 -14.09 28.46 -11.02
C VAL A 56 -13.55 29.88 -10.95
N PRO A 57 -14.07 30.72 -10.04
CA PRO A 57 -13.53 32.06 -9.85
C PRO A 57 -12.11 31.97 -9.26
N VAL A 58 -11.24 32.89 -9.69
CA VAL A 58 -9.88 33.02 -9.15
C VAL A 58 -9.88 33.82 -7.83
N ASP A 59 -10.87 34.69 -7.68
CA ASP A 59 -11.04 35.57 -6.52
C ASP A 59 -12.25 35.16 -5.65
N GLY A 60 -12.14 35.32 -4.34
CA GLY A 60 -13.20 35.00 -3.38
C GLY A 60 -12.67 34.80 -1.98
N ASP A 61 -13.56 34.69 -0.99
CA ASP A 61 -13.15 34.29 0.35
C ASP A 61 -12.70 32.81 0.37
N GLY A 62 -11.83 32.47 1.32
CA GLY A 62 -11.18 31.16 1.36
C GLY A 62 -12.14 29.97 1.45
N LEU A 63 -13.30 30.13 2.10
CA LEU A 63 -14.29 29.05 2.20
C LEU A 63 -14.98 28.82 0.86
N THR A 64 -15.37 29.90 0.18
CA THR A 64 -15.97 29.84 -1.16
C THR A 64 -15.01 29.18 -2.15
N LEU A 65 -13.74 29.60 -2.16
CA LEU A 65 -12.71 29.00 -3.02
C LEU A 65 -12.55 27.51 -2.72
N PHE A 66 -12.41 27.13 -1.45
CA PHE A 66 -12.30 25.72 -1.05
C PHE A 66 -13.44 24.86 -1.61
N VAL A 67 -14.70 25.29 -1.44
CA VAL A 67 -15.86 24.53 -1.92
C VAL A 67 -15.85 24.40 -3.44
N MET A 68 -15.51 25.48 -4.16
CA MET A 68 -15.48 25.47 -5.63
C MET A 68 -14.39 24.56 -6.18
N TYR A 69 -13.16 24.66 -5.66
CA TYR A 69 -12.05 23.80 -6.07
C TYR A 69 -12.29 22.33 -5.67
N HIS A 70 -12.84 22.07 -4.48
CA HIS A 70 -13.18 20.72 -4.06
C HIS A 70 -14.19 20.07 -5.01
N ARG A 71 -15.23 20.81 -5.44
CA ARG A 71 -16.20 20.35 -6.44
C ARG A 71 -15.57 20.15 -7.81
N LEU A 72 -14.64 21.02 -8.22
CA LEU A 72 -13.90 20.89 -9.49
C LEU A 72 -13.10 19.59 -9.55
N VAL A 73 -12.26 19.35 -8.54
CA VAL A 73 -11.44 18.12 -8.47
C VAL A 73 -12.35 16.89 -8.41
N SER A 74 -13.37 16.90 -7.55
CA SER A 74 -14.28 15.75 -7.38
C SER A 74 -15.07 15.39 -8.64
N ARG A 75 -15.37 16.37 -9.51
CA ARG A 75 -16.08 16.12 -10.77
C ARG A 75 -15.17 15.67 -11.90
N THR A 76 -13.94 16.17 -11.96
CA THR A 76 -13.02 15.94 -13.09
C THR A 76 -12.14 14.71 -12.90
N HIS A 77 -11.70 14.43 -11.68
CA HIS A 77 -10.79 13.32 -11.37
C HIS A 77 -11.57 12.07 -10.95
N LYS A 78 -12.31 11.50 -11.91
CA LYS A 78 -13.14 10.30 -11.69
C LYS A 78 -12.33 9.01 -11.55
N ARG A 79 -11.24 8.88 -12.31
CA ARG A 79 -10.32 7.75 -12.21
C ARG A 79 -9.36 7.99 -11.05
N ARG A 80 -9.57 7.30 -9.93
CA ARG A 80 -8.67 7.32 -8.78
C ARG A 80 -7.83 6.06 -8.82
N LEU A 81 -6.58 6.21 -9.24
CA LEU A 81 -5.62 5.11 -9.21
C LEU A 81 -5.15 4.92 -7.76
N PRO A 82 -5.13 3.68 -7.24
CA PRO A 82 -4.47 3.39 -5.98
C PRO A 82 -2.99 3.77 -6.07
N TYR A 83 -2.46 4.35 -5.00
CA TYR A 83 -1.08 4.83 -4.99
C TYR A 83 -0.06 3.74 -5.36
N PHE A 84 -0.25 2.51 -4.86
CA PHE A 84 0.64 1.39 -5.16
C PHE A 84 0.68 1.08 -6.67
N PHE A 85 -0.46 1.09 -7.35
CA PHE A 85 -0.53 0.86 -8.79
C PHE A 85 0.05 2.02 -9.59
N SER A 86 -0.32 3.26 -9.24
CA SER A 86 0.15 4.44 -9.98
C SER A 86 1.66 4.66 -9.88
N LYS A 87 2.25 4.23 -8.76
CA LYS A 87 3.67 4.40 -8.49
C LYS A 87 4.53 3.61 -9.47
N ASP A 88 4.16 2.34 -9.63
CA ASP A 88 4.90 1.35 -10.39
C ASP A 88 4.73 1.58 -11.90
N GLU A 89 3.50 1.94 -12.32
CA GLU A 89 3.16 2.10 -13.73
C GLU A 89 3.50 3.49 -14.31
N TYR A 90 3.37 4.56 -13.52
CA TYR A 90 3.40 5.93 -14.06
C TYR A 90 4.41 6.85 -13.38
N LEU A 91 4.68 6.68 -12.08
CA LEU A 91 5.39 7.72 -11.32
C LEU A 91 6.85 7.82 -11.75
N TYR A 92 7.65 6.77 -11.56
CA TYR A 92 9.08 6.78 -11.89
C TYR A 92 9.38 6.56 -13.37
N THR A 93 8.39 6.07 -14.11
CA THR A 93 8.50 5.74 -15.53
C THR A 93 8.07 6.88 -16.43
N TRP A 94 7.28 7.85 -15.95
CA TRP A 94 6.76 8.96 -16.76
C TRP A 94 6.64 10.28 -15.97
N VAL A 95 5.81 10.32 -14.94
CA VAL A 95 5.36 11.56 -14.28
C VAL A 95 6.49 12.34 -13.61
N ASP A 96 7.43 11.65 -12.96
CA ASP A 96 8.55 12.27 -12.25
C ASP A 96 9.79 12.49 -13.14
N LEU A 97 9.76 12.01 -14.39
CA LEU A 97 10.85 12.26 -15.33
C LEU A 97 10.92 13.75 -15.63
N TYR A 98 12.12 14.26 -15.89
CA TYR A 98 12.36 15.59 -16.40
C TYR A 98 12.64 15.53 -17.90
N PRO A 99 12.75 16.66 -18.61
CA PRO A 99 13.10 16.66 -20.04
C PRO A 99 14.40 15.92 -20.38
N ASP A 100 15.31 15.78 -19.41
CA ASP A 100 16.56 15.02 -19.55
C ASP A 100 16.42 13.52 -19.20
N GLY A 101 15.19 13.03 -19.02
CA GLY A 101 14.87 11.65 -18.66
C GLY A 101 15.29 11.25 -17.23
N SER A 102 15.72 12.19 -16.40
CA SER A 102 16.10 11.95 -15.00
C SER A 102 14.99 12.30 -14.01
N VAL A 103 15.12 11.88 -12.75
CA VAL A 103 14.21 12.30 -11.68
C VAL A 103 14.90 13.32 -10.79
N ARG A 104 14.16 14.33 -10.31
CA ARG A 104 14.68 15.29 -9.33
C ARG A 104 13.86 15.28 -8.06
N SER A 105 14.57 15.28 -6.93
CA SER A 105 13.95 15.46 -5.62
C SER A 105 13.31 16.84 -5.53
N ILE A 106 12.00 16.89 -5.25
CA ILE A 106 11.28 18.16 -5.02
C ILE A 106 11.78 18.92 -3.78
N TYR A 107 12.47 18.24 -2.86
CA TYR A 107 12.96 18.82 -1.61
C TYR A 107 14.40 19.29 -1.69
N SER A 108 15.27 18.53 -2.36
CA SER A 108 16.72 18.81 -2.42
C SER A 108 17.19 19.29 -3.78
N GLY A 109 16.37 19.19 -4.83
CA GLY A 109 16.78 19.43 -6.21
C GLY A 109 17.77 18.39 -6.76
N GLU A 110 18.17 17.42 -5.93
CA GLU A 110 19.14 16.39 -6.29
C GLU A 110 18.60 15.54 -7.44
N ARG A 111 19.40 15.43 -8.49
CA ARG A 111 19.13 14.59 -9.66
C ARG A 111 19.46 13.14 -9.34
N LYS A 112 18.57 12.24 -9.72
CA LYS A 112 18.66 10.80 -9.48
C LYS A 112 18.33 10.02 -10.76
N ASP A 113 18.90 8.82 -10.83
CA ASP A 113 18.55 7.86 -11.86
C ASP A 113 17.21 7.17 -11.50
N PRO A 114 16.16 7.30 -12.33
CA PRO A 114 14.86 6.64 -12.10
C PRO A 114 14.99 5.12 -11.93
N LYS A 115 15.91 4.47 -12.64
CA LYS A 115 16.13 3.02 -12.55
C LYS A 115 16.58 2.62 -11.15
N ILE A 116 17.43 3.43 -10.52
CA ILE A 116 17.89 3.19 -9.15
C ILE A 116 16.74 3.32 -8.17
N LEU A 117 15.83 4.29 -8.37
CA LEU A 117 14.65 4.47 -7.52
C LEU A 117 13.71 3.26 -7.61
N ILE A 118 13.42 2.77 -8.81
CA ILE A 118 12.60 1.57 -9.04
C ILE A 118 13.19 0.36 -8.30
N ILE A 119 14.50 0.13 -8.44
CA ILE A 119 15.19 -0.99 -7.77
C ILE A 119 15.14 -0.86 -6.25
N GLN A 120 15.44 0.33 -5.71
CA GLN A 120 15.46 0.58 -4.27
C GLN A 120 14.08 0.42 -3.64
N ASP A 121 13.04 0.86 -4.35
CA ASP A 121 11.68 0.74 -3.85
C ASP A 121 11.20 -0.70 -3.83
N TYR A 122 11.45 -1.45 -4.90
CA TYR A 122 11.22 -2.89 -4.96
C TYR A 122 11.93 -3.62 -3.79
N ASP A 123 13.22 -3.33 -3.57
CA ASP A 123 13.99 -3.95 -2.49
C ASP A 123 13.42 -3.60 -1.11
N THR A 124 12.96 -2.36 -0.93
CA THR A 124 12.31 -1.90 0.30
C THR A 124 10.98 -2.62 0.52
N MET A 125 10.18 -2.78 -0.53
CA MET A 125 8.91 -3.50 -0.48
C MET A 125 9.13 -4.97 -0.13
N LYS A 126 10.12 -5.61 -0.75
CA LYS A 126 10.50 -6.99 -0.47
C LYS A 126 10.92 -7.18 0.99
N LYS A 127 11.81 -6.31 1.51
CA LYS A 127 12.23 -6.34 2.93
C LYS A 127 11.04 -6.19 3.88
N ARG A 128 10.16 -5.21 3.63
CA ARG A 128 8.96 -4.98 4.44
C ARG A 128 8.03 -6.20 4.43
N HIS A 129 7.84 -6.80 3.26
CA HIS A 129 7.02 -7.98 3.09
C HIS A 129 7.62 -9.19 3.83
N ASP A 130 8.93 -9.42 3.74
CA ASP A 130 9.60 -10.50 4.47
C ASP A 130 9.49 -10.32 5.99
N GLU A 131 9.69 -9.11 6.51
CA GLU A 131 9.49 -8.79 7.93
C GLU A 131 8.03 -8.99 8.37
N PHE A 132 7.07 -8.56 7.55
CA PHE A 132 5.66 -8.79 7.82
C PHE A 132 5.32 -10.29 7.89
N ARG A 133 5.85 -11.11 6.98
CA ARG A 133 5.70 -12.59 7.05
C ARG A 133 6.25 -13.16 8.35
N LYS A 134 7.42 -12.69 8.83
CA LYS A 134 8.01 -13.13 10.10
C LYS A 134 7.11 -12.77 11.29
N LEU A 135 6.56 -11.55 11.31
CA LEU A 135 5.64 -11.11 12.35
C LEU A 135 4.35 -11.94 12.37
N LEU A 136 3.77 -12.23 11.21
CA LEU A 136 2.59 -13.09 11.10
C LEU A 136 2.86 -14.52 11.61
N LYS A 137 4.04 -15.08 11.29
CA LYS A 137 4.43 -16.40 11.78
C LYS A 137 4.53 -16.41 13.32
N LYS A 138 5.23 -15.42 13.89
CA LYS A 138 5.33 -15.26 15.35
C LYS A 138 3.95 -15.13 16.00
N ALA A 139 3.06 -14.29 15.45
CA ALA A 139 1.73 -14.10 15.98
C ALA A 139 0.92 -15.41 16.04
N ARG A 140 0.99 -16.24 14.98
CA ARG A 140 0.36 -17.57 14.97
C ARG A 140 0.97 -18.51 16.01
N GLU A 141 2.30 -18.48 16.18
CA GLU A 141 2.98 -19.29 17.20
C GLU A 141 2.53 -18.90 18.62
N TRP A 142 2.42 -17.59 18.90
CA TRP A 142 1.90 -17.07 20.17
C TRP A 142 0.45 -17.50 20.42
N GLU A 143 -0.42 -17.39 19.41
CA GLU A 143 -1.82 -17.83 19.50
C GLU A 143 -1.91 -19.33 19.84
N GLN A 144 -1.09 -20.17 19.19
CA GLN A 144 -1.05 -21.61 19.45
C GLN A 144 -0.54 -21.94 20.85
N ILE A 145 0.46 -21.21 21.35
CA ILE A 145 0.97 -21.36 22.72
C ILE A 145 -0.13 -21.00 23.73
N GLU A 146 -0.84 -19.89 23.52
CA GLU A 146 -1.89 -19.44 24.43
C GLU A 146 -3.07 -20.41 24.45
N ILE A 147 -3.51 -20.91 23.28
CA ILE A 147 -4.54 -21.95 23.20
C ILE A 147 -4.13 -23.21 23.96
N ARG A 148 -2.86 -23.65 23.86
CA ARG A 148 -2.35 -24.79 24.62
C ARG A 148 -2.36 -24.53 26.13
N ARG A 149 -2.01 -23.32 26.55
CA ARG A 149 -2.03 -22.91 27.96
C ARG A 149 -3.44 -22.95 28.54
N ILE A 150 -4.42 -22.39 27.84
CA ILE A 150 -5.84 -22.39 28.23
C ILE A 150 -6.36 -23.84 28.34
N LYS A 151 -6.07 -24.69 27.35
CA LYS A 151 -6.46 -26.11 27.38
C LYS A 151 -5.88 -26.85 28.58
N LYS A 152 -4.60 -26.62 28.91
CA LYS A 152 -3.93 -27.23 30.07
C LYS A 152 -4.52 -26.75 31.41
N SER A 153 -4.91 -25.48 31.49
CA SER A 153 -5.61 -24.92 32.66
C SER A 153 -6.98 -25.57 32.85
N ASN A 154 -7.76 -25.72 31.78
CA ASN A 154 -9.09 -26.34 31.82
C ASN A 154 -9.05 -27.85 32.11
N SER A 155 -8.03 -28.57 31.60
CA SER A 155 -7.85 -29.99 31.94
C SER A 155 -7.48 -30.21 33.41
N ASN A 156 -6.68 -29.29 33.98
CA ASN A 156 -6.31 -29.35 35.40
C ASN A 156 -7.47 -28.92 36.33
N GLY A 157 -8.35 -28.03 35.88
CA GLY A 157 -9.59 -27.66 36.60
C GLY A 157 -10.68 -28.75 36.58
N SER A 158 -10.69 -29.61 35.56
CA SER A 158 -11.60 -30.77 35.50
C SER A 158 -11.19 -31.90 36.45
N LEU A 159 -9.89 -32.06 36.72
CA LEU A 159 -9.37 -33.04 37.69
C LEU A 159 -9.66 -32.67 39.15
N THR A 160 -9.80 -31.38 39.46
CA THR A 160 -10.15 -30.92 40.83
C THR A 160 -11.65 -30.96 41.12
N LEU A 161 -12.53 -30.82 40.12
CA LEU A 161 -13.99 -30.95 40.35
C LEU A 161 -14.44 -32.41 40.54
N ASN A 162 -13.75 -33.39 39.96
CA ASN A 162 -14.11 -34.81 40.10
C ASN A 162 -13.66 -35.45 41.43
N MET A 163 -12.84 -34.77 42.26
CA MET A 163 -12.50 -35.26 43.61
C MET A 163 -13.41 -34.73 44.71
N SER A 164 -14.34 -33.80 44.42
CA SER A 164 -15.24 -33.25 45.46
C SER A 164 -16.63 -33.90 45.52
N PHE A 165 -17.00 -34.77 44.57
CA PHE A 165 -18.35 -35.38 44.48
C PHE A 165 -18.42 -36.88 44.78
N ARG A 166 -17.42 -37.45 45.48
CA ARG A 166 -17.44 -38.88 45.85
C ARG A 166 -17.46 -39.20 47.35
N ASN A 167 -17.55 -38.20 48.23
CA ASN A 167 -17.55 -38.38 49.69
C ASN A 167 -18.75 -37.71 50.40
N ARG A 168 -19.97 -37.88 49.89
CA ARG A 168 -21.19 -37.64 50.68
C ARG A 168 -22.27 -38.63 50.26
N GLY A 169 -22.31 -39.75 50.97
CA GLY A 169 -23.35 -40.76 50.82
C GLY A 169 -22.80 -42.11 51.21
N LEU A 170 -22.88 -42.43 52.50
CA LEU A 170 -23.14 -43.74 53.10
C LEU A 170 -22.75 -43.66 54.59
N GLU A 171 -23.67 -43.14 55.40
CA GLU A 171 -23.76 -43.49 56.83
C GLU A 171 -25.20 -43.16 57.28
N GLN A 172 -26.13 -44.02 56.86
CA GLN A 172 -27.28 -44.39 57.67
C GLN A 172 -27.29 -45.91 57.80
N GLU A 173 -27.71 -46.36 58.98
CA GLU A 173 -27.97 -47.75 59.42
C GLU A 173 -26.76 -48.55 59.95
N SER A 174 -26.62 -48.68 61.27
CA SER A 174 -27.32 -49.76 62.00
C SER A 174 -27.04 -49.74 63.52
N ARG A 175 -28.15 -49.85 64.27
CA ARG A 175 -28.33 -50.17 65.71
C ARG A 175 -28.38 -49.02 66.72
#